data_AF-A0A1Z8ZBS8-F1
#
_entry.id   AF-A0A1Z8ZBS8-F1
#
_cell.length_a   1.000
_cell.length_b   1.000
_cell.length_c   1.000
_cell.angle_alpha   90.00
_cell.angle_beta   90.00
_cell.angle_gamma   90.00
#
_symmetry.space_group_name_H-M   'P 1'
#
loop_
_entity.id
_entity.type
_entity.pdbx_description
1 polymer ?
#
loop_
_entity_poly.entity_id
_entity_poly.type
_entity_poly.pdbx_seq_one_letter_code
_entity_poly.pdbx_strand_id
1 'polypeptide(L)'
;MSGIDTQIQPLVEFLNHLDGVITIGSCQGHDDGGELGEWVYPYIKFKCTNNRTLGFLASLEDAYKSINQQAELKYFNSSLAFEPDLNGDWCIEVVKNIDFNEQHIEGEYAMYVLRADTNSFNKPSDIYGDFNEILNWYKYQLQLMGKKVFIK
;
A
#
# COMPACT_ATOMS: atom_id res chain seq x y z
N MET A 1 -4.95 -13.48 -19.06
CA MET A 1 -4.50 -12.79 -17.84
C MET A 1 -3.40 -11.85 -18.27
N SER A 2 -3.66 -10.54 -18.32
CA SER A 2 -2.59 -9.55 -18.35
C SER A 2 -1.71 -9.80 -17.13
N GLY A 3 -0.41 -10.00 -17.34
CA GLY A 3 0.52 -10.25 -16.25
C GLY A 3 0.55 -9.06 -15.29
N ILE A 4 0.72 -9.32 -14.00
CA ILE A 4 1.02 -8.24 -13.06
C ILE A 4 2.41 -7.71 -13.43
N ASP A 5 2.51 -6.39 -13.44
CA ASP A 5 3.76 -5.66 -13.60
C ASP A 5 4.85 -6.18 -12.64
N THR A 6 6.05 -6.47 -13.16
CA THR A 6 7.09 -7.21 -12.41
C THR A 6 7.55 -6.54 -11.12
N GLN A 7 7.52 -5.21 -11.05
CA GLN A 7 8.08 -4.47 -9.90
C GLN A 7 7.07 -4.39 -8.74
N ILE A 8 5.79 -4.24 -9.05
CA ILE A 8 4.72 -4.17 -8.05
C ILE A 8 4.21 -5.55 -7.60
N GLN A 9 4.45 -6.60 -8.41
CA GLN A 9 3.96 -7.96 -8.17
C GLN A 9 4.24 -8.49 -6.75
N PRO A 10 5.45 -8.38 -6.18
CA PRO A 10 5.71 -8.93 -4.85
C PRO A 10 4.86 -8.28 -3.75
N LEU A 11 4.57 -6.98 -3.88
CA LEU A 11 3.72 -6.25 -2.94
C LEU A 11 2.24 -6.64 -3.10
N VAL A 12 1.76 -6.78 -4.33
CA VAL A 12 0.40 -7.28 -4.64
C VAL A 12 0.20 -8.70 -4.09
N GLU A 13 1.18 -9.57 -4.30
CA GLU A 13 1.15 -10.93 -3.77
C GLU A 13 1.11 -10.93 -2.24
N PHE A 14 1.96 -10.14 -1.58
CA PHE A 14 1.95 -10.00 -0.12
C PHE A 14 0.58 -9.55 0.40
N LEU A 15 -0.02 -8.51 -0.18
CA LEU A 15 -1.34 -8.04 0.23
C LEU A 15 -2.40 -9.14 0.08
N ASN A 16 -2.37 -9.92 -1.01
CA ASN A 16 -3.27 -11.05 -1.18
C ASN A 16 -3.03 -12.21 -0.20
N HIS A 17 -1.85 -12.31 0.44
CA HIS A 17 -1.61 -13.29 1.49
C HIS A 17 -2.18 -12.86 2.85
N LEU A 18 -2.52 -11.58 3.03
CA LEU A 18 -3.12 -11.11 4.26
C LEU A 18 -4.57 -11.61 4.38
N ASP A 19 -4.94 -12.10 5.56
CA ASP A 19 -6.29 -12.58 5.84
C ASP A 19 -7.32 -11.47 5.59
N GLY A 20 -8.39 -11.81 4.88
CA GLY A 20 -9.43 -10.88 4.49
C GLY A 20 -9.02 -9.77 3.53
N VAL A 21 -7.88 -9.86 2.82
CA VAL A 21 -7.53 -8.92 1.74
C VAL A 21 -7.68 -9.58 0.37
N ILE A 22 -8.25 -8.83 -0.57
CA ILE A 22 -8.40 -9.22 -1.97
C ILE A 22 -8.00 -8.02 -2.84
N THR A 23 -6.92 -8.14 -3.62
CA THR A 23 -6.58 -7.12 -4.62
C THR A 23 -7.45 -7.28 -5.85
N ILE A 24 -7.98 -6.18 -6.36
CA ILE A 24 -8.92 -6.18 -7.50
C ILE A 24 -8.34 -5.49 -8.74
N GLY A 25 -7.25 -4.73 -8.58
CA GLY A 25 -6.53 -4.12 -9.68
C GLY A 25 -5.24 -3.49 -9.20
N SER A 26 -4.23 -3.45 -10.05
CA SER A 26 -2.95 -2.82 -9.74
C SER A 26 -2.31 -2.31 -11.02
N CYS A 27 -1.51 -1.27 -10.90
CA CYS A 27 -0.63 -0.79 -11.95
C CYS A 27 0.65 -0.28 -11.29
N GLN A 28 1.82 -0.63 -11.84
CA GLN A 28 3.08 -0.03 -11.36
C GLN A 28 3.26 1.41 -11.88
N GLY A 29 2.45 1.83 -12.84
CA GLY A 29 2.59 3.06 -13.60
C GLY A 29 3.55 2.95 -14.77
N HIS A 30 3.48 3.92 -15.68
CA HIS A 30 4.32 3.95 -16.89
C HIS A 30 4.76 5.38 -17.22
N ASP A 31 6.06 5.55 -17.48
CA ASP A 31 6.68 6.85 -17.82
C ASP A 31 6.10 7.48 -19.09
N ASP A 32 5.53 6.67 -19.99
CA ASP A 32 4.99 7.11 -21.28
C ASP A 32 3.50 7.47 -21.22
N GLY A 33 2.83 7.33 -20.06
CA GLY A 33 1.39 7.55 -19.93
C GLY A 33 0.51 6.48 -20.62
N GLY A 34 1.08 5.34 -21.02
CA GLY A 34 0.36 4.26 -21.67
C GLY A 34 -0.34 4.66 -22.99
N GLU A 35 -1.37 3.91 -23.40
CA GLU A 35 -2.07 4.11 -24.69
C GLU A 35 -2.85 5.43 -24.78
N LEU A 36 -3.14 6.09 -23.65
CA LEU A 36 -3.97 7.29 -23.57
C LEU A 36 -3.15 8.59 -23.44
N GLY A 37 -1.83 8.49 -23.20
CA GLY A 37 -0.94 9.64 -23.02
C GLY A 37 -1.17 10.42 -21.71
N GLU A 38 -2.06 9.94 -20.83
CA GLU A 38 -2.23 10.45 -19.47
C GLU A 38 -1.45 9.56 -18.50
N TRP A 39 -0.79 10.18 -17.53
CA TRP A 39 0.06 9.50 -16.58
C TRP A 39 -0.73 8.44 -15.82
N VAL A 40 -0.38 7.17 -16.03
CA VAL A 40 -0.92 6.09 -15.20
C VAL A 40 -0.04 6.04 -13.95
N TYR A 41 -0.53 6.61 -12.87
CA TYR A 41 0.15 6.60 -11.59
C TYR A 41 0.05 5.22 -10.94
N PRO A 42 1.07 4.81 -10.15
CA PRO A 42 1.03 3.52 -9.50
C PRO A 42 -0.09 3.43 -8.49
N TYR A 43 -0.73 2.27 -8.46
CA TYR A 43 -1.75 1.97 -7.47
C TYR A 43 -1.88 0.47 -7.20
N ILE A 44 -2.35 0.12 -6.01
CA ILE A 44 -2.93 -1.19 -5.70
C ILE A 44 -4.31 -0.97 -5.09
N LYS A 45 -5.34 -1.47 -5.76
CA LYS A 45 -6.72 -1.49 -5.28
C LYS A 45 -6.99 -2.80 -4.56
N PHE A 46 -7.55 -2.72 -3.37
CA PHE A 46 -7.90 -3.89 -2.61
C PHE A 46 -9.15 -3.67 -1.77
N LYS A 47 -9.79 -4.79 -1.43
CA LYS A 47 -10.90 -4.88 -0.49
C LYS A 47 -10.42 -5.54 0.78
N CYS A 48 -10.87 -5.02 1.93
CA CYS A 48 -10.71 -5.66 3.23
C CYS A 48 -12.06 -6.23 3.68
N THR A 49 -12.14 -7.53 3.90
CA THR A 49 -13.35 -8.24 4.37
C THR A 49 -13.36 -8.44 5.88
N ASN A 50 -12.29 -8.05 6.58
CA ASN A 50 -12.23 -8.05 8.04
C ASN A 50 -11.61 -6.74 8.58
N ASN A 51 -12.07 -6.31 9.75
CA ASN A 51 -11.62 -5.08 10.41
C ASN A 51 -10.21 -5.21 11.01
N ARG A 52 -9.75 -6.44 11.25
CA ARG A 52 -8.46 -6.69 11.91
C ARG A 52 -7.30 -6.34 10.97
N THR A 53 -7.31 -6.86 9.76
CA THR A 53 -6.29 -6.59 8.74
C THR A 53 -6.37 -5.15 8.25
N LEU A 54 -7.58 -4.58 8.16
CA LEU A 54 -7.75 -3.16 7.89
C LEU A 54 -7.10 -2.30 8.99
N GLY A 55 -7.35 -2.63 10.26
CA GLY A 55 -6.72 -1.95 11.39
C GLY A 55 -5.19 -2.09 11.38
N PHE A 56 -4.67 -3.24 10.99
CA PHE A 56 -3.22 -3.43 10.77
C PHE A 56 -2.69 -2.48 9.70
N LEU A 57 -3.25 -2.50 8.50
CA LEU A 57 -2.81 -1.61 7.40
C LEU A 57 -2.90 -0.13 7.79
N ALA A 58 -4.00 0.29 8.42
CA ALA A 58 -4.14 1.66 8.90
C ALA A 58 -3.10 2.04 9.98
N SER A 59 -2.76 1.10 10.87
CA SER A 59 -1.74 1.33 11.90
C SER A 59 -0.33 1.43 11.36
N LEU A 60 -0.04 0.80 10.21
CA LEU A 60 1.23 0.97 9.51
C LEU A 60 1.37 2.42 9.04
N GLU A 61 0.37 2.93 8.33
CA GLU A 61 0.35 4.31 7.82
C GLU A 61 0.49 5.36 8.94
N ASP A 62 -0.15 5.11 10.09
CA ASP A 62 -0.03 5.97 11.27
C ASP A 62 1.34 5.84 11.95
N ALA A 63 1.93 4.64 11.98
CA ALA A 63 3.29 4.42 12.45
C ALA A 63 4.30 5.21 11.60
N TYR A 64 4.14 5.23 10.27
CA TYR A 64 4.96 6.04 9.37
C TYR A 64 4.89 7.54 9.72
N LYS A 65 3.68 8.09 9.86
CA LYS A 65 3.49 9.50 10.24
C LYS A 65 4.01 9.84 11.63
N SER A 66 3.87 8.89 12.57
CA SER A 66 4.22 9.12 13.96
C SER A 66 5.67 8.83 14.30
N ILE A 67 6.49 8.20 13.46
CA ILE A 67 7.93 8.01 13.76
C ILE A 67 8.62 9.35 14.06
N ASN A 68 8.32 10.40 13.30
CA ASN A 68 8.83 11.75 13.57
C ASN A 68 8.42 12.27 14.96
N GLN A 69 7.18 12.00 15.39
CA GLN A 69 6.67 12.38 16.72
C GLN A 69 7.19 11.44 17.82
N GLN A 70 7.41 10.16 17.52
CA GLN A 70 7.95 9.16 18.42
C GLN A 70 9.45 9.40 18.67
N ALA A 71 10.18 9.92 17.68
CA ALA A 71 11.58 10.34 17.81
C ALA A 71 11.77 11.47 18.84
N GLU A 72 10.73 12.25 19.13
CA GLU A 72 10.73 13.27 20.18
C GLU A 72 10.52 12.71 21.60
N LEU A 73 10.13 11.43 21.72
CA LEU A 73 9.93 10.79 23.03
C LEU A 73 11.27 10.39 23.66
N LYS A 74 11.48 10.81 24.92
CA LYS A 74 12.72 10.65 25.70
C LYS A 74 13.27 9.22 25.83
N TYR A 75 12.46 8.20 25.55
CA TYR A 75 12.81 6.78 25.69
C TYR A 75 12.60 5.97 24.41
N PHE A 76 12.40 6.65 23.27
CA PHE A 76 12.26 5.97 21.99
C PHE A 76 13.59 5.38 21.55
N ASN A 77 13.58 4.08 21.26
CA ASN A 77 14.72 3.41 20.67
C ASN A 77 14.55 3.42 19.15
N SER A 78 15.21 4.37 18.48
CA SER A 78 15.16 4.52 17.02
C SER A 78 15.65 3.28 16.26
N SER A 79 16.43 2.38 16.87
CA SER A 79 16.81 1.11 16.23
C SER A 79 15.66 0.12 16.06
N LEU A 80 14.52 0.35 16.71
CA LEU A 80 13.28 -0.42 16.54
C LEU A 80 12.32 0.26 15.56
N ALA A 81 12.62 1.48 15.14
CA ALA A 81 11.84 2.27 14.21
C ALA A 81 12.38 2.05 12.80
N PHE A 82 11.70 1.22 12.03
CA PHE A 82 11.97 1.12 10.60
C PHE A 82 10.99 2.05 9.87
N GLU A 83 11.51 3.18 9.42
CA GLU A 83 10.85 4.08 8.46
C GLU A 83 11.38 3.72 7.07
N PRO A 84 10.52 3.33 6.12
CA PRO A 84 10.97 3.11 4.76
C PRO A 84 11.38 4.46 4.14
N ASP A 85 12.56 4.50 3.52
CA ASP A 85 13.03 5.64 2.74
C ASP A 85 12.39 5.56 1.35
N LEU A 86 11.27 6.27 1.19
CA LEU A 86 10.44 6.24 -0.02
C LEU A 86 10.72 7.47 -0.88
N ASN A 87 10.79 7.26 -2.19
CA ASN A 87 10.94 8.36 -3.15
C ASN A 87 9.61 9.11 -3.38
N GLY A 88 8.46 8.47 -3.12
CA GLY A 88 7.14 9.08 -3.16
C GLY A 88 6.44 9.10 -1.81
N ASP A 89 5.43 9.97 -1.68
CA ASP A 89 4.54 10.03 -0.52
C ASP A 89 3.40 9.04 -0.74
N TRP A 90 3.49 7.86 -0.10
CA TRP A 90 2.49 6.80 -0.24
C TRP A 90 1.41 6.89 0.83
N CYS A 91 0.17 6.58 0.46
CA CYS A 91 -0.91 6.42 1.41
C CYS A 91 -1.97 5.40 0.97
N ILE A 92 -2.63 4.79 1.96
CA ILE A 92 -3.86 4.03 1.76
C ILE A 92 -5.05 4.98 1.92
N GLU A 93 -5.84 5.12 0.86
CA GLU A 93 -7.05 5.93 0.85
C GLU A 93 -8.31 5.08 0.76
N VAL A 94 -9.38 5.56 1.38
CA VAL A 94 -10.74 5.07 1.16
C VAL A 94 -11.34 5.80 -0.03
N VAL A 95 -11.74 5.06 -1.05
CA VAL A 95 -12.35 5.60 -2.27
C VAL A 95 -13.77 5.07 -2.45
N LYS A 96 -14.63 5.81 -3.15
CA LYS A 96 -15.98 5.31 -3.45
C LYS A 96 -15.88 4.27 -4.56
N ASN A 97 -16.68 3.20 -4.47
CA ASN A 97 -16.73 2.16 -5.50
C ASN A 97 -17.08 2.73 -6.90
N ILE A 98 -17.84 3.84 -6.94
CA ILE A 98 -18.24 4.53 -8.19
C ILE A 98 -17.07 5.18 -8.93
N ASP A 99 -16.00 5.57 -8.23
CA ASP A 99 -14.88 6.31 -8.82
C ASP A 99 -14.08 5.43 -9.81
N PHE A 100 -14.37 4.14 -9.87
CA PHE A 100 -13.69 3.17 -10.72
C PHE A 100 -14.62 2.26 -11.52
N ASN A 101 -15.90 2.63 -11.70
CA ASN A 101 -16.89 1.84 -12.45
C ASN A 101 -17.07 0.39 -11.94
N GLU A 102 -16.78 0.12 -10.67
CA GLU A 102 -16.98 -1.20 -10.08
C GLU A 102 -18.45 -1.37 -9.64
N GLN A 103 -19.02 -2.55 -9.88
CA GLN A 103 -20.38 -2.86 -9.44
C GLN A 103 -20.44 -2.82 -7.91
N HIS A 104 -21.44 -2.11 -7.37
CA HIS A 104 -21.71 -2.11 -5.93
C HIS A 104 -22.23 -3.50 -5.52
N ILE A 105 -21.48 -4.23 -4.69
CA ILE A 105 -21.93 -5.51 -4.13
C ILE A 105 -22.39 -5.28 -2.68
N GLU A 106 -23.61 -5.71 -2.38
CA GLU A 106 -24.23 -5.56 -1.06
C GLU A 106 -23.43 -6.36 0.00
N GLY A 107 -23.05 -5.70 1.10
CA GLY A 107 -22.18 -6.27 2.14
C GLY A 107 -20.68 -6.01 1.95
N GLU A 108 -20.28 -5.30 0.89
CA GLU A 108 -18.90 -4.86 0.71
C GLU A 108 -18.52 -3.69 1.62
N TYR A 109 -17.35 -3.80 2.24
CA TYR A 109 -16.66 -2.67 2.83
C TYR A 109 -16.10 -1.76 1.74
N ALA A 110 -15.78 -0.53 2.12
CA ALA A 110 -15.20 0.48 1.22
C ALA A 110 -14.00 -0.07 0.44
N MET A 111 -13.77 0.45 -0.77
CA MET A 111 -12.58 0.14 -1.55
C MET A 111 -11.40 0.95 -1.04
N TYR A 112 -10.25 0.30 -0.93
CA TYR A 112 -9.00 0.91 -0.52
C TYR A 112 -8.03 0.96 -1.69
N VAL A 113 -7.26 2.05 -1.76
CA VAL A 113 -6.22 2.23 -2.76
C VAL A 113 -4.94 2.64 -2.07
N LEU A 114 -3.90 1.82 -2.20
CA LEU A 114 -2.52 2.25 -1.93
C LEU A 114 -2.01 2.97 -3.18
N ARG A 115 -1.67 4.25 -3.06
CA ARG A 115 -1.12 5.06 -4.17
C ARG A 115 -0.12 6.09 -3.65
N ALA A 116 0.75 6.55 -4.53
CA ALA A 116 1.65 7.68 -4.28
C ALA A 116 0.97 9.01 -4.63
N ASP A 117 1.26 10.08 -3.89
CA ASP A 117 0.88 11.45 -4.26
C ASP A 117 1.59 11.82 -5.56
N THR A 118 0.81 12.20 -6.57
CA THR A 118 1.30 12.53 -7.90
C THR A 118 2.25 13.72 -7.92
N ASN A 119 2.28 14.53 -6.86
CA ASN A 119 3.16 15.69 -6.74
C ASN A 119 4.49 15.38 -6.03
N SER A 120 4.65 14.17 -5.47
CA SER A 120 5.86 13.83 -4.68
C SER A 120 6.98 13.23 -5.53
N PHE A 121 6.77 12.96 -6.82
CA PHE A 121 7.75 12.35 -7.72
C PHE A 121 7.65 12.90 -9.14
N ASN A 122 8.72 12.78 -9.93
CA ASN A 122 8.75 13.34 -11.29
C ASN A 122 8.19 12.39 -12.33
N LYS A 123 8.44 11.07 -12.24
CA LYS A 123 7.93 10.02 -13.14
C LYS A 123 7.71 8.67 -12.45
N PRO A 124 6.78 7.81 -12.92
CA PRO A 124 6.46 6.55 -12.24
C PRO A 124 7.68 5.68 -11.95
N SER A 125 8.64 5.59 -12.89
CA SER A 125 9.85 4.79 -12.67
C SER A 125 10.76 5.28 -11.55
N ASP A 126 10.64 6.53 -11.10
CA ASP A 126 11.40 7.06 -9.97
C ASP A 126 11.00 6.36 -8.65
N ILE A 127 9.78 5.86 -8.56
CA ILE A 127 9.21 5.28 -7.34
C ILE A 127 9.01 3.76 -7.42
N TYR A 128 9.52 3.09 -8.45
CA TYR A 128 9.39 1.63 -8.50
C TYR A 128 10.17 0.92 -7.37
N GLY A 129 11.26 1.53 -6.89
CA GLY A 129 12.01 1.02 -5.73
C GLY A 129 11.16 0.96 -4.46
N ASP A 130 10.21 1.89 -4.32
CA ASP A 130 9.35 2.02 -3.15
C ASP A 130 8.51 0.77 -2.91
N PHE A 131 8.11 0.04 -3.97
CA PHE A 131 7.34 -1.20 -3.81
C PHE A 131 8.05 -2.22 -2.92
N ASN A 132 9.37 -2.33 -3.04
CA ASN A 132 10.16 -3.26 -2.24
C ASN A 132 10.36 -2.75 -0.82
N GLU A 133 10.56 -1.45 -0.64
CA GLU A 133 10.70 -0.83 0.69
C GLU A 133 9.40 -0.94 1.50
N ILE A 134 8.25 -0.63 0.88
CA ILE A 134 6.92 -0.82 1.49
C ILE A 134 6.72 -2.29 1.86
N LEU A 135 7.04 -3.22 0.96
CA LEU A 135 6.93 -4.66 1.23
C LEU A 135 7.79 -5.09 2.43
N ASN A 136 9.04 -4.65 2.49
CA ASN A 136 9.96 -4.98 3.58
C ASN A 136 9.46 -4.42 4.90
N TRP A 137 8.96 -3.18 4.89
CA TRP A 137 8.37 -2.56 6.06
C TRP A 137 7.12 -3.29 6.54
N TYR A 138 6.17 -3.61 5.65
CA TYR A 138 4.98 -4.38 6.02
C TYR A 138 5.34 -5.75 6.59
N LYS A 139 6.31 -6.46 6.00
CA LYS A 139 6.81 -7.75 6.53
C LYS A 139 7.45 -7.61 7.91
N TYR A 140 8.19 -6.53 8.15
CA TYR A 140 8.81 -6.26 9.44
C TYR A 140 7.75 -6.01 10.52
N GLN A 141 6.77 -5.16 10.24
CA GLN A 141 5.70 -4.84 11.19
C GLN A 141 4.83 -6.07 11.50
N LEU A 142 4.56 -6.90 10.49
CA LEU A 142 3.87 -8.19 10.67
C LEU A 142 4.65 -9.16 11.58
N GLN A 143 6.00 -9.13 11.55
CA GLN A 143 6.83 -9.92 12.47
C GLN A 143 6.67 -9.46 13.91
N LEU A 144 6.67 -8.15 14.15
CA LEU A 144 6.52 -7.56 15.48
C LEU A 144 5.16 -7.88 16.11
N MET A 145 4.09 -7.91 15.31
CA MET A 145 2.71 -8.11 15.79
C MET A 145 2.29 -9.59 15.92
N GLY A 146 3.12 -10.54 15.48
CA GLY A 146 2.84 -11.97 15.52
C GLY A 146 2.09 -12.49 14.28
N LYS A 147 2.86 -12.99 13.30
CA LYS A 147 2.44 -13.44 11.95
C LYS A 147 1.14 -14.27 11.86
N LYS A 148 0.85 -15.12 12.85
CA LYS A 148 -0.24 -16.13 12.78
C LYS A 148 -1.64 -15.55 12.72
N VAL A 149 -1.80 -14.26 12.99
CA VAL A 149 -3.13 -13.64 13.18
C VAL A 149 -3.65 -12.98 11.89
N PHE A 150 -2.77 -12.72 10.92
CA PHE A 150 -3.06 -11.85 9.78
C PHE A 150 -2.69 -12.47 8.42
N ILE A 151 -2.21 -13.71 8.37
CA ILE A 151 -1.90 -14.44 7.13
C ILE A 151 -2.97 -15.50 6.91
N LYS A 152 -3.41 -15.67 5.65
CA LYS A 152 -4.34 -16.72 5.21
C LYS A 152 -3.83 -18.15 5.49
#